data_AF-A0A3N9NTI8-F1
#
_entry.id   AF-A0A3N9NTI8-F1
#
_cell.length_a   1.000
_cell.length_b   1.000
_cell.length_c   1.000
_cell.angle_alpha   90.00
_cell.angle_beta   90.00
_cell.angle_gamma   90.00
#
_symmetry.space_group_name_H-M   'P 1'
#
loop_
_entity.id
_entity.type
_entity.pdbx_description
1 polymer ?
#
loop_
_entity_poly.entity_id
_entity_poly.type
_entity_poly.pdbx_seq_one_letter_code
_entity_poly.pdbx_strand_id
1 'polypeptide(L)'
;MRVIELTKLFPLLFQVCLLVISPQVISQESEQVILDFSHRRGFYKNNFSLTITTSSAGLRIRYTKDGTDPITSATAQSGVAPVTIAIDPANTVDRDLAPGYCVRAVTMQADTAVTAVQTHTYLFVDRIVELSPDGVRPGPGWPTQNSSGITINYGLDRTVTNHALYRNKIIDAFLDIPNISMVLDLKMLFDRNTGIYMKPENRGIEWERPCSIELLHPDGRDGFQINAGVRIRGGYSRSTSNPKHAFRFFFRKDYGAGKLKYPLFGDEGVDEFDNIDLRTSQNNSWSFDGAANNTMNRDVFSRDCQRDMGQPYTRSRYYHLYINGTYWGVYQSQERSEASFGASYFGGEPEDYDAIKASADIG
;
A
#
# COMPACT_ATOMS: atom_id res chain seq x y z
N MET A 1 -57.51 42.91 57.36
CA MET A 1 -58.11 44.26 57.33
C MET A 1 -58.34 44.65 55.87
N ARG A 2 -59.63 44.82 55.47
CA ARG A 2 -60.18 45.39 54.21
C ARG A 2 -59.89 44.65 52.86
N VAL A 3 -60.87 43.98 52.21
CA VAL A 3 -61.98 44.41 51.30
C VAL A 3 -61.52 44.43 49.81
N ILE A 4 -61.94 43.46 48.95
CA ILE A 4 -62.92 43.48 47.80
C ILE A 4 -62.48 44.48 46.67
N GLU A 5 -62.40 44.19 45.35
CA GLU A 5 -63.41 43.65 44.41
C GLU A 5 -62.85 43.26 43.00
N LEU A 6 -63.63 42.46 42.26
CA LEU A 6 -63.51 42.08 40.84
C LEU A 6 -63.72 43.26 39.87
N THR A 7 -63.16 43.19 38.64
CA THR A 7 -63.92 43.01 37.37
C THR A 7 -63.08 43.22 36.09
N LYS A 8 -63.50 42.53 35.01
CA LYS A 8 -63.25 42.74 33.56
C LYS A 8 -61.93 42.19 33.00
N LEU A 9 -61.81 41.59 31.81
CA LEU A 9 -62.68 40.99 30.78
C LEU A 9 -61.70 40.29 29.79
N PHE A 10 -62.13 39.20 29.15
CA PHE A 10 -61.48 38.35 28.10
C PHE A 10 -60.82 39.13 26.92
N PRO A 11 -59.93 38.54 26.04
CA PRO A 11 -60.11 37.20 25.45
C PRO A 11 -58.90 36.30 25.12
N LEU A 12 -59.16 35.00 25.22
CA LEU A 12 -58.95 33.92 24.24
C LEU A 12 -57.91 34.16 23.12
N LEU A 13 -56.70 33.61 23.27
CA LEU A 13 -55.75 33.45 22.16
C LEU A 13 -56.15 32.25 21.30
N PHE A 14 -56.47 32.53 20.04
CA PHE A 14 -56.66 31.57 18.98
C PHE A 14 -55.28 31.06 18.52
N GLN A 15 -54.96 29.81 18.81
CA GLN A 15 -53.70 29.19 18.38
C GLN A 15 -53.83 28.74 16.93
N VAL A 16 -53.34 29.57 16.01
CA VAL A 16 -53.18 29.22 14.59
C VAL A 16 -51.98 28.28 14.49
N CYS A 17 -52.22 26.98 14.29
CA CYS A 17 -51.19 26.04 13.87
C CYS A 17 -50.80 26.34 12.42
N LEU A 18 -49.73 27.12 12.22
CA LEU A 18 -49.03 27.16 10.94
C LEU A 18 -48.31 25.81 10.75
N LEU A 19 -48.82 25.00 9.83
CA LEU A 19 -48.09 23.88 9.25
C LEU A 19 -46.93 24.46 8.43
N VAL A 20 -45.76 24.59 9.04
CA VAL A 20 -44.51 24.85 8.32
C VAL A 20 -44.12 23.53 7.66
N ILE A 21 -44.43 23.39 6.37
CA ILE A 21 -43.87 22.32 5.55
C ILE A 21 -42.40 22.69 5.33
N SER A 22 -41.53 22.21 6.21
CA SER A 22 -40.09 22.19 5.98
C SER A 22 -39.84 21.42 4.69
N PRO A 23 -39.16 21.97 3.67
CA PRO A 23 -38.70 21.15 2.57
C PRO A 23 -37.74 20.12 3.16
N GLN A 24 -38.18 18.85 3.22
CA GLN A 24 -37.25 17.74 3.41
C GLN A 24 -36.31 17.79 2.21
N VAL A 25 -35.09 18.30 2.44
CA VAL A 25 -33.96 18.00 1.59
C VAL A 25 -33.77 16.50 1.73
N ILE A 26 -34.35 15.75 0.80
CA ILE A 26 -33.97 14.37 0.57
C ILE A 26 -32.52 14.47 0.10
N SER A 27 -31.56 14.33 1.02
CA SER A 27 -30.22 13.97 0.63
C SER A 27 -30.34 12.60 0.01
N GLN A 28 -30.41 12.56 -1.32
CA GLN A 28 -30.23 11.33 -2.06
C GLN A 28 -28.81 10.88 -1.75
N GLU A 29 -28.65 10.00 -0.75
CA GLU A 29 -27.42 9.24 -0.59
C GLU A 29 -27.23 8.54 -1.93
N SER A 30 -26.27 9.02 -2.73
CA SER A 30 -25.92 8.36 -3.97
C SER A 30 -25.49 6.95 -3.57
N GLU A 31 -26.24 5.94 -4.00
CA GLU A 31 -25.91 4.55 -3.75
C GLU A 31 -24.48 4.32 -4.25
N GLN A 32 -23.54 4.08 -3.33
CA GLN A 32 -22.14 3.95 -3.68
C GLN A 32 -21.99 2.71 -4.56
N VAL A 33 -21.49 2.90 -5.77
CA VAL A 33 -21.18 1.77 -6.66
C VAL A 33 -20.07 0.96 -6.00
N ILE A 34 -20.31 -0.34 -5.82
CA ILE A 34 -19.36 -1.28 -5.22
C ILE A 34 -18.75 -2.10 -6.35
N LEU A 35 -17.44 -2.27 -6.29
CA LEU A 35 -16.69 -3.22 -7.10
C LEU A 35 -16.34 -4.40 -6.18
N ASP A 36 -16.66 -5.62 -6.62
CA ASP A 36 -16.49 -6.83 -5.83
C ASP A 36 -15.69 -7.90 -6.60
N PHE A 37 -14.86 -8.63 -5.87
CA PHE A 37 -13.98 -9.68 -6.40
C PHE A 37 -14.37 -11.01 -5.75
N SER A 38 -14.63 -12.04 -6.56
CA SER A 38 -15.07 -13.35 -6.05
C SER A 38 -14.04 -14.07 -5.18
N HIS A 39 -12.78 -13.61 -5.19
CA HIS A 39 -11.69 -14.15 -4.38
C HIS A 39 -10.99 -13.03 -3.61
N ARG A 40 -10.69 -13.29 -2.33
CA ARG A 40 -9.94 -12.36 -1.48
C ARG A 40 -8.49 -12.27 -1.92
N ARG A 41 -7.86 -11.11 -1.75
CA ARG A 41 -6.38 -10.98 -1.78
C ARG A 41 -5.74 -11.96 -0.80
N GLY A 42 -4.55 -12.48 -1.10
CA GLY A 42 -3.84 -13.39 -0.19
C GLY A 42 -3.10 -14.52 -0.91
N PHE A 43 -3.03 -15.69 -0.27
CA PHE A 43 -2.16 -16.80 -0.63
C PHE A 43 -2.94 -17.95 -1.27
N TYR A 44 -2.45 -18.46 -2.39
CA TYR A 44 -3.12 -19.47 -3.21
C TYR A 44 -2.16 -20.57 -3.67
N LYS A 45 -2.65 -21.80 -3.73
CA LYS A 45 -1.91 -22.97 -4.24
C LYS A 45 -2.32 -23.36 -5.66
N ASN A 46 -3.60 -23.17 -6.00
CA ASN A 46 -4.18 -23.62 -7.25
C ASN A 46 -4.65 -22.42 -8.08
N ASN A 47 -4.54 -22.55 -9.39
CA ASN A 47 -5.12 -21.60 -10.35
C ASN A 47 -6.64 -21.55 -10.19
N PHE A 48 -7.24 -20.40 -10.48
CA PHE A 48 -8.68 -20.21 -10.34
C PHE A 48 -9.24 -19.18 -11.32
N SER A 49 -10.56 -19.12 -11.40
CA SER A 49 -11.28 -18.13 -12.20
C SER A 49 -11.76 -17.00 -11.28
N LEU A 50 -11.21 -15.81 -11.47
CA LEU A 50 -11.64 -14.60 -10.76
C LEU A 50 -12.81 -13.97 -11.49
N THR A 51 -13.90 -13.72 -10.79
CA THR A 51 -15.03 -12.95 -11.30
C THR A 51 -15.06 -11.60 -10.59
N ILE A 52 -15.09 -10.52 -11.36
CA ILE A 52 -15.26 -9.17 -10.83
C ILE A 52 -16.68 -8.72 -11.19
N THR A 53 -17.41 -8.25 -10.18
CA THR A 53 -18.79 -7.78 -10.30
C THR A 53 -18.92 -6.35 -9.82
N THR A 54 -20.07 -5.74 -10.08
CA THR A 54 -20.38 -4.41 -9.53
C THR A 54 -21.85 -4.35 -9.13
N SER A 55 -22.16 -3.55 -8.10
CA SER A 55 -23.52 -3.47 -7.53
C SER A 55 -24.57 -2.94 -8.52
N SER A 56 -24.16 -2.17 -9.52
CA SER A 56 -25.06 -1.62 -10.54
C SER A 56 -24.96 -2.40 -11.86
N ALA A 57 -26.05 -3.10 -12.21
CA ALA A 57 -26.10 -3.92 -13.42
C ALA A 57 -25.85 -3.09 -14.70
N GLY A 58 -25.17 -3.70 -15.68
CA GLY A 58 -24.90 -3.09 -16.98
C GLY A 58 -23.72 -2.11 -17.02
N LEU A 59 -23.12 -1.76 -15.87
CA LEU A 59 -21.88 -0.99 -15.85
C LEU A 59 -20.69 -1.81 -16.36
N ARG A 60 -19.67 -1.10 -16.83
CA ARG A 60 -18.45 -1.72 -17.34
C ARG A 60 -17.41 -1.82 -16.24
N ILE A 61 -16.64 -2.90 -16.25
CA ILE A 61 -15.43 -3.04 -15.43
C ILE A 61 -14.24 -2.81 -16.35
N ARG A 62 -13.29 -1.99 -15.90
CA ARG A 62 -12.01 -1.76 -16.57
C ARG A 62 -10.89 -2.20 -15.66
N TYR A 63 -9.92 -2.95 -16.18
CA TYR A 63 -8.90 -3.60 -15.35
C TYR A 63 -7.56 -3.78 -16.06
N THR A 64 -6.50 -3.93 -15.27
CA THR A 64 -5.12 -4.19 -15.73
C THR A 64 -4.50 -5.33 -14.92
N LYS A 65 -3.52 -6.02 -15.53
CA LYS A 65 -2.77 -7.14 -14.92
C LYS A 65 -1.27 -6.86 -14.81
N ASP A 66 -0.80 -5.74 -15.36
CA ASP A 66 0.60 -5.32 -15.49
C ASP A 66 1.00 -4.23 -14.46
N GLY A 67 0.09 -3.90 -13.54
CA GLY A 67 0.29 -2.87 -12.51
C GLY A 67 -0.03 -1.45 -12.96
N THR A 68 -0.29 -1.20 -14.25
CA THR A 68 -0.66 0.12 -14.77
C THR A 68 -2.05 0.58 -14.29
N ASP A 69 -2.30 1.88 -14.29
CA ASP A 69 -3.59 2.44 -13.85
C ASP A 69 -4.73 2.02 -14.80
N PRO A 70 -5.77 1.31 -14.31
CA PRO A 70 -6.87 0.86 -15.17
C PRO A 70 -7.72 2.00 -15.75
N ILE A 71 -7.66 3.21 -15.19
CA ILE A 71 -8.43 4.38 -15.69
C ILE A 71 -7.75 4.97 -16.93
N THR A 72 -6.43 5.08 -16.91
CA THR A 72 -5.66 5.85 -17.90
C THR A 72 -4.85 4.99 -18.86
N SER A 73 -4.54 3.74 -18.49
CA SER A 73 -3.66 2.88 -19.29
C SER A 73 -4.31 2.41 -20.60
N ALA A 74 -3.50 2.37 -21.65
CA ALA A 74 -3.84 1.77 -22.94
C ALA A 74 -3.87 0.24 -22.90
N THR A 75 -3.19 -0.39 -21.92
CA THR A 75 -3.22 -1.85 -21.71
C THR A 75 -4.46 -2.29 -20.94
N ALA A 76 -5.27 -1.36 -20.44
CA ALA A 76 -6.46 -1.65 -19.68
C ALA A 76 -7.52 -2.36 -20.54
N GLN A 77 -7.97 -3.50 -20.05
CA GLN A 77 -9.05 -4.29 -20.65
C GLN A 77 -10.38 -3.83 -20.09
N SER A 78 -11.46 -3.98 -20.86
CA SER A 78 -12.80 -3.57 -20.42
C SER A 78 -13.87 -4.54 -20.89
N GLY A 79 -14.83 -4.83 -20.01
CA GLY A 79 -16.00 -5.66 -20.30
C GLY A 79 -17.23 -5.19 -19.53
N VAL A 80 -18.42 -5.60 -19.99
CA VAL A 80 -19.65 -5.43 -19.21
C VAL A 80 -19.59 -6.38 -18.02
N ALA A 81 -19.96 -5.92 -16.83
CA ALA A 81 -19.96 -6.76 -15.64
C ALA A 81 -20.96 -7.93 -15.78
N PRO A 82 -20.63 -9.15 -15.30
CA PRO A 82 -19.37 -9.53 -14.68
C PRO A 82 -18.25 -9.78 -15.69
N VAL A 83 -17.00 -9.48 -15.30
CA VAL A 83 -15.81 -9.90 -16.07
C VAL A 83 -15.12 -11.07 -15.40
N THR A 84 -14.55 -11.97 -16.19
CA THR A 84 -13.86 -13.17 -15.69
C THR A 84 -12.40 -13.18 -16.15
N ILE A 85 -11.48 -13.45 -15.22
CA ILE A 85 -10.04 -13.47 -15.44
C ILE A 85 -9.49 -14.81 -14.94
N ALA A 86 -8.76 -15.53 -15.79
CA ALA A 86 -8.04 -16.73 -15.36
C ALA A 86 -6.78 -16.33 -14.58
N ILE A 87 -6.76 -16.64 -13.29
CA ILE A 87 -5.62 -16.39 -12.40
C ILE A 87 -4.69 -17.59 -12.47
N ASP A 88 -3.61 -17.42 -13.21
CA ASP A 88 -2.52 -18.38 -13.39
C ASP A 88 -1.19 -17.62 -13.35
N PRO A 89 -0.33 -17.81 -12.33
CA PRO A 89 0.92 -17.07 -12.21
C PRO A 89 1.91 -17.39 -13.34
N ALA A 90 1.75 -18.52 -14.05
CA ALA A 90 2.57 -18.85 -15.22
C ALA A 90 2.12 -18.15 -16.51
N ASN A 91 0.95 -17.53 -16.53
CA ASN A 91 0.43 -16.82 -17.70
C ASN A 91 1.04 -15.41 -17.80
N THR A 92 1.73 -15.12 -18.90
CA THR A 92 2.41 -13.83 -19.16
C THR A 92 1.66 -12.93 -20.14
N VAL A 93 0.40 -13.24 -20.46
CA VAL A 93 -0.41 -12.40 -21.36
C VAL A 93 -0.83 -11.13 -20.61
N ASP A 94 -0.32 -9.99 -21.07
CA ASP A 94 -0.50 -8.64 -20.48
C ASP A 94 -0.03 -8.51 -19.02
N ARG A 95 0.99 -9.27 -18.63
CA ARG A 95 1.67 -9.16 -17.33
C ARG A 95 3.08 -9.77 -17.38
N ASP A 96 3.91 -9.39 -16.42
CA ASP A 96 5.22 -9.99 -16.24
C ASP A 96 5.15 -11.38 -15.56
N LEU A 97 6.18 -12.21 -15.75
CA LEU A 97 6.29 -13.51 -15.11
C LEU A 97 6.65 -13.34 -13.64
N ALA A 98 5.71 -13.62 -12.75
CA ALA A 98 5.90 -13.43 -11.31
C ALA A 98 5.02 -14.39 -10.49
N PRO A 99 5.44 -14.77 -9.26
CA PRO A 99 4.65 -15.61 -8.35
C PRO A 99 3.40 -14.90 -7.82
N GLY A 100 3.36 -13.56 -7.83
CA GLY A 100 2.16 -12.79 -7.55
C GLY A 100 1.38 -12.47 -8.84
N TYR A 101 0.07 -12.67 -8.80
CA TYR A 101 -0.86 -12.19 -9.82
C TYR A 101 -1.61 -10.98 -9.28
N CYS A 102 -1.38 -9.81 -9.87
CA CYS A 102 -1.99 -8.55 -9.43
C CYS A 102 -3.07 -8.13 -10.43
N VAL A 103 -4.26 -7.80 -9.94
CA VAL A 103 -5.34 -7.24 -10.74
C VAL A 103 -5.75 -5.90 -10.16
N ARG A 104 -5.74 -4.85 -10.98
CA ARG A 104 -6.28 -3.54 -10.62
C ARG A 104 -7.55 -3.30 -11.41
N ALA A 105 -8.62 -2.83 -10.78
CA ALA A 105 -9.88 -2.61 -11.48
C ALA A 105 -10.67 -1.40 -10.95
N VAL A 106 -11.54 -0.89 -11.81
CA VAL A 106 -12.54 0.14 -11.53
C VAL A 106 -13.86 -0.20 -12.21
N THR A 107 -14.97 0.27 -11.66
CA THR A 107 -16.24 0.35 -12.39
C THR A 107 -16.29 1.67 -13.16
N MET A 108 -16.72 1.60 -14.42
CA MET A 108 -16.87 2.71 -15.34
C MET A 108 -18.35 2.92 -15.67
N GLN A 109 -18.80 4.18 -15.60
CA GLN A 109 -20.05 4.64 -16.17
C GLN A 109 -19.72 5.57 -17.34
N ALA A 110 -20.03 5.11 -18.57
CA ALA A 110 -19.45 5.68 -19.79
C ALA A 110 -17.91 5.77 -19.66
N ASP A 111 -17.35 6.97 -19.78
CA ASP A 111 -15.89 7.21 -19.71
C ASP A 111 -15.40 7.66 -18.34
N THR A 112 -16.28 7.68 -17.32
CA THR A 112 -15.92 8.11 -15.96
C THR A 112 -15.83 6.93 -15.02
N ALA A 113 -14.75 6.85 -14.24
CA ALA A 113 -14.63 5.88 -13.15
C ALA A 113 -15.56 6.30 -11.99
N VAL A 114 -16.42 5.39 -11.56
CA VAL A 114 -17.38 5.62 -10.46
C VAL A 114 -17.00 4.90 -9.17
N THR A 115 -15.88 4.17 -9.19
CA THR A 115 -15.24 3.60 -8.00
C THR A 115 -13.79 4.05 -7.94
N ALA A 116 -13.22 4.05 -6.73
CA ALA A 116 -11.77 4.09 -6.60
C ALA A 116 -11.12 2.85 -7.26
N VAL A 117 -9.87 2.97 -7.67
CA VAL A 117 -9.07 1.83 -8.11
C VAL A 117 -8.91 0.87 -6.93
N GLN A 118 -9.39 -0.36 -7.10
CA GLN A 118 -9.09 -1.45 -6.17
C GLN A 118 -8.04 -2.36 -6.80
N THR A 119 -7.12 -2.84 -5.96
CA THR A 119 -6.09 -3.79 -6.36
C THR A 119 -6.24 -5.06 -5.54
N HIS A 120 -6.18 -6.24 -6.16
CA HIS A 120 -6.09 -7.52 -5.48
C HIS A 120 -4.81 -8.24 -5.91
N THR A 121 -3.99 -8.63 -4.93
CA THR A 121 -2.83 -9.50 -5.16
C THR A 121 -3.12 -10.93 -4.70
N TYR A 122 -2.83 -11.88 -5.58
CA TYR A 122 -2.89 -13.33 -5.32
C TYR A 122 -1.47 -13.91 -5.38
N LEU A 123 -0.93 -14.35 -4.25
CA LEU A 123 0.43 -14.85 -4.11
C LEU A 123 0.48 -16.38 -4.18
N PHE A 124 1.27 -16.90 -5.11
CA PHE A 124 1.55 -18.33 -5.28
C PHE A 124 2.97 -18.62 -4.77
N VAL A 125 3.12 -18.72 -3.45
CA VAL A 125 4.44 -18.83 -2.79
C VAL A 125 5.20 -20.07 -3.23
N ASP A 126 4.51 -21.19 -3.48
CA ASP A 126 5.11 -22.43 -4.01
C ASP A 126 5.83 -22.23 -5.36
N ARG A 127 5.47 -21.16 -6.10
CA ARG A 127 5.99 -20.85 -7.42
C ARG A 127 7.14 -19.85 -7.39
N ILE A 128 7.54 -19.34 -6.22
CA ILE A 128 8.54 -18.27 -6.10
C ILE A 128 9.93 -18.67 -6.61
N VAL A 129 10.31 -19.94 -6.45
CA VAL A 129 11.59 -20.48 -6.93
C VAL A 129 11.57 -20.75 -8.45
N GLU A 130 10.38 -20.87 -9.03
CA GLU A 130 10.17 -21.25 -10.43
C GLU A 130 9.98 -20.04 -11.33
N LEU A 131 9.11 -19.11 -10.93
CA LEU A 131 8.63 -17.98 -11.74
C LEU A 131 9.45 -16.70 -11.54
N SER A 132 10.56 -16.79 -10.81
CA SER A 132 11.60 -15.77 -10.77
C SER A 132 12.96 -16.48 -10.78
N PRO A 133 13.34 -17.12 -11.90
CA PRO A 133 14.54 -17.93 -11.94
C PRO A 133 15.79 -17.05 -11.89
N ASP A 134 16.80 -17.55 -11.19
CA ASP A 134 18.12 -16.95 -10.92
C ASP A 134 18.61 -15.94 -11.99
N GLY A 135 18.52 -14.64 -11.66
CA GLY A 135 19.00 -13.53 -12.50
C GLY A 135 18.12 -13.15 -13.69
N VAL A 136 17.08 -13.93 -14.00
CA VAL A 136 16.17 -13.66 -15.11
C VAL A 136 15.17 -12.58 -14.70
N ARG A 137 15.13 -11.50 -15.48
CA ARG A 137 14.15 -10.43 -15.25
C ARG A 137 12.70 -10.92 -15.46
N PRO A 138 11.73 -10.47 -14.65
CA PRO A 138 10.33 -10.90 -14.76
C PRO A 138 9.67 -10.60 -16.11
N GLY A 139 10.10 -9.53 -16.78
CA GLY A 139 9.58 -9.13 -18.09
C GLY A 139 10.36 -7.96 -18.70
N PRO A 140 9.96 -7.50 -19.90
CA PRO A 140 10.74 -6.54 -20.69
C PRO A 140 10.80 -5.13 -20.08
N GLY A 141 9.83 -4.74 -19.25
CA GLY A 141 9.84 -3.44 -18.56
C GLY A 141 10.80 -3.37 -17.38
N TRP A 142 11.30 -4.52 -16.90
CA TRP A 142 12.26 -4.59 -15.81
C TRP A 142 13.69 -4.30 -16.32
N PRO A 143 14.51 -3.55 -15.57
CA PRO A 143 15.88 -3.25 -15.99
C PRO A 143 16.69 -4.51 -16.28
N THR A 144 17.46 -4.51 -17.37
CA THR A 144 18.45 -5.57 -17.59
C THR A 144 19.55 -5.44 -16.53
N GLN A 145 19.95 -6.56 -15.94
CA GLN A 145 21.03 -6.58 -14.96
C GLN A 145 22.28 -5.89 -15.52
N ASN A 146 22.96 -5.10 -14.68
CA ASN A 146 24.23 -4.46 -14.98
C ASN A 146 24.24 -3.53 -16.22
N SER A 147 23.08 -3.07 -16.69
CA SER A 147 22.96 -2.31 -17.94
C SER A 147 22.52 -0.85 -17.79
N SER A 148 22.21 -0.41 -16.56
CA SER A 148 21.46 0.83 -16.32
C SER A 148 22.02 1.70 -15.18
N GLY A 149 23.27 1.48 -14.77
CA GLY A 149 23.89 2.23 -13.67
C GLY A 149 23.34 1.89 -12.27
N ILE A 150 22.40 0.94 -12.20
CA ILE A 150 21.93 0.28 -10.98
C ILE A 150 22.09 -1.23 -11.14
N THR A 151 22.53 -1.89 -10.08
CA THR A 151 22.55 -3.36 -10.02
C THR A 151 21.19 -3.84 -9.54
N ILE A 152 20.61 -4.85 -10.17
CA ILE A 152 19.37 -5.49 -9.70
C ILE A 152 19.54 -6.99 -9.82
N ASN A 153 19.23 -7.71 -8.75
CA ASN A 153 19.24 -9.15 -8.70
C ASN A 153 17.81 -9.66 -8.66
N TYR A 154 17.44 -10.46 -9.65
CA TYR A 154 16.11 -11.05 -9.74
C TYR A 154 16.15 -12.50 -9.27
N GLY A 155 15.04 -12.92 -8.68
CA GLY A 155 14.86 -14.30 -8.25
C GLY A 155 15.62 -14.64 -6.97
N LEU A 156 15.55 -15.93 -6.63
CA LEU A 156 16.27 -16.52 -5.52
C LEU A 156 17.47 -17.31 -6.05
N ASP A 157 18.60 -17.19 -5.36
CA ASP A 157 19.82 -17.93 -5.71
C ASP A 157 19.58 -19.44 -5.60
N ARG A 158 19.81 -20.17 -6.69
CA ARG A 158 19.58 -21.62 -6.76
C ARG A 158 20.50 -22.44 -5.88
N THR A 159 21.66 -21.91 -5.53
CA THR A 159 22.55 -22.57 -4.56
C THR A 159 21.93 -22.57 -3.18
N VAL A 160 21.16 -21.54 -2.83
CA VAL A 160 20.38 -21.45 -1.59
C VAL A 160 19.13 -22.28 -1.69
N THR A 161 18.36 -22.15 -2.79
CA THR A 161 17.07 -22.83 -2.90
C THR A 161 17.16 -24.34 -2.99
N ASN A 162 18.25 -24.86 -3.54
CA ASN A 162 18.53 -26.30 -3.58
C ASN A 162 19.38 -26.78 -2.41
N HIS A 163 19.85 -25.89 -1.52
CA HIS A 163 20.75 -26.26 -0.43
C HIS A 163 20.09 -27.27 0.52
N ALA A 164 20.87 -28.26 0.97
CA ALA A 164 20.34 -29.34 1.78
C ALA A 164 19.69 -28.85 3.09
N LEU A 165 20.20 -27.76 3.67
CA LEU A 165 19.66 -27.17 4.90
C LEU A 165 18.40 -26.32 4.72
N TYR A 166 18.18 -25.77 3.51
CA TYR A 166 17.18 -24.71 3.28
C TYR A 166 16.04 -25.14 2.38
N ARG A 167 16.26 -26.06 1.43
CA ARG A 167 15.28 -26.41 0.38
C ARG A 167 13.88 -26.76 0.90
N ASN A 168 13.79 -27.42 2.06
CA ASN A 168 12.53 -27.82 2.68
C ASN A 168 11.93 -26.77 3.63
N LYS A 169 12.55 -25.58 3.75
CA LYS A 169 12.14 -24.50 4.67
C LYS A 169 11.74 -23.22 3.94
N ILE A 170 11.99 -23.15 2.64
CA ILE A 170 11.86 -21.89 1.89
C ILE A 170 10.41 -21.43 1.81
N ILE A 171 9.50 -22.34 1.48
CA ILE A 171 8.08 -22.00 1.37
C ILE A 171 7.55 -21.52 2.73
N ASP A 172 7.84 -22.27 3.81
CA ASP A 172 7.44 -21.89 5.16
C ASP A 172 8.03 -20.52 5.55
N ALA A 173 9.29 -20.25 5.22
CA ALA A 173 9.94 -18.97 5.52
C ALA A 173 9.24 -17.77 4.86
N PHE A 174 8.59 -17.93 3.70
CA PHE A 174 7.80 -16.87 3.05
C PHE A 174 6.43 -16.62 3.71
N LEU A 175 5.99 -17.55 4.54
CA LEU A 175 4.74 -17.50 5.30
C LEU A 175 4.97 -17.18 6.78
N ASP A 176 6.23 -17.16 7.25
CA ASP A 176 6.59 -16.88 8.65
C ASP A 176 6.36 -15.42 9.06
N ILE A 177 6.33 -14.49 8.10
CA ILE A 177 6.07 -13.05 8.35
C ILE A 177 5.04 -12.50 7.36
N PRO A 178 4.34 -11.39 7.69
CA PRO A 178 3.38 -10.78 6.78
C PRO A 178 4.02 -10.29 5.48
N ASN A 179 3.21 -10.18 4.44
CA ASN A 179 3.64 -9.83 3.09
C ASN A 179 3.05 -8.48 2.70
N ILE A 180 3.88 -7.57 2.17
CA ILE A 180 3.44 -6.33 1.55
C ILE A 180 3.47 -6.51 0.04
N SER A 181 2.36 -6.24 -0.65
CA SER A 181 2.33 -6.11 -2.11
C SER A 181 2.23 -4.65 -2.50
N MET A 182 3.19 -4.18 -3.30
CA MET A 182 3.17 -2.86 -3.91
C MET A 182 2.92 -3.01 -5.41
N VAL A 183 1.87 -2.37 -5.91
CA VAL A 183 1.46 -2.46 -7.31
C VAL A 183 1.43 -1.07 -7.94
N LEU A 184 2.15 -0.88 -9.03
CA LEU A 184 2.26 0.38 -9.76
C LEU A 184 2.69 0.17 -11.21
N ASP A 185 2.49 1.20 -12.03
CA ASP A 185 3.07 1.23 -13.36
C ASP A 185 4.60 1.16 -13.24
N LEU A 186 5.20 0.12 -13.81
CA LEU A 186 6.61 -0.21 -13.65
C LEU A 186 7.54 0.93 -14.11
N LYS A 187 7.08 1.75 -15.08
CA LYS A 187 7.83 2.93 -15.53
C LYS A 187 8.04 3.96 -14.42
N MET A 188 7.13 4.00 -13.44
CA MET A 188 7.25 4.88 -12.28
C MET A 188 8.44 4.53 -11.39
N LEU A 189 8.91 3.29 -11.42
CA LEU A 189 10.16 2.88 -10.79
C LEU A 189 11.33 3.04 -11.76
N PHE A 190 11.22 2.50 -12.97
CA PHE A 190 12.39 2.17 -13.79
C PHE A 190 12.55 2.98 -15.09
N ASP A 191 11.66 3.93 -15.38
CA ASP A 191 11.93 4.88 -16.46
C ASP A 191 13.23 5.66 -16.20
N ARG A 192 14.06 5.81 -17.22
CA ARG A 192 15.41 6.40 -17.07
C ARG A 192 15.40 7.85 -16.61
N ASN A 193 14.34 8.59 -16.91
CA ASN A 193 14.26 10.02 -16.65
C ASN A 193 13.36 10.35 -15.47
N THR A 194 12.31 9.57 -15.27
CA THR A 194 11.23 9.86 -14.32
C THR A 194 11.03 8.77 -13.26
N GLY A 195 11.66 7.60 -13.43
CA GLY A 195 11.55 6.48 -12.51
C GLY A 195 12.28 6.74 -11.19
N ILE A 196 11.61 6.51 -10.06
CA ILE A 196 12.17 6.80 -8.73
C ILE A 196 13.33 5.88 -8.34
N TYR A 197 13.45 4.68 -8.92
CA TYR A 197 14.64 3.84 -8.77
C TYR A 197 15.81 4.32 -9.62
N MET A 198 15.54 4.94 -10.77
CA MET A 198 16.58 5.47 -11.66
C MET A 198 17.08 6.85 -11.22
N LYS A 199 16.25 7.56 -10.44
CA LYS A 199 16.53 8.89 -9.90
C LYS A 199 16.34 8.92 -8.38
N PRO A 200 17.01 8.03 -7.63
CA PRO A 200 16.74 7.85 -6.20
C PRO A 200 17.10 9.08 -5.37
N GLU A 201 17.99 9.97 -5.83
CA GLU A 201 18.35 11.19 -5.12
C GLU A 201 17.26 12.29 -5.17
N ASN A 202 16.32 12.22 -6.11
CA ASN A 202 15.30 13.25 -6.26
C ASN A 202 14.18 13.12 -5.21
N ARG A 203 13.51 14.25 -4.92
CA ARG A 203 12.66 14.41 -3.74
C ARG A 203 11.50 15.37 -4.01
N GLY A 204 10.64 15.54 -3.01
CA GLY A 204 9.42 16.34 -3.09
C GLY A 204 8.27 15.61 -3.76
N ILE A 205 7.12 16.28 -3.82
CA ILE A 205 5.87 15.74 -4.38
C ILE A 205 6.02 15.39 -5.87
N GLU A 206 6.85 16.11 -6.62
CA GLU A 206 7.14 15.84 -8.03
C GLU A 206 7.79 14.47 -8.28
N TRP A 207 8.40 13.89 -7.24
CA TRP A 207 9.05 12.57 -7.28
C TRP A 207 8.24 11.50 -6.56
N GLU A 208 7.03 11.82 -6.13
CA GLU A 208 6.05 10.87 -5.62
C GLU A 208 5.33 10.17 -6.77
N ARG A 209 5.11 8.87 -6.63
CA ARG A 209 4.46 8.05 -7.68
C ARG A 209 3.22 7.37 -7.12
N PRO A 210 2.11 7.33 -7.88
CA PRO A 210 0.91 6.62 -7.44
C PRO A 210 1.17 5.12 -7.43
N CYS A 211 0.77 4.46 -6.34
CA CYS A 211 0.81 3.02 -6.19
C CYS A 211 -0.41 2.52 -5.41
N SER A 212 -0.65 1.21 -5.43
CA SER A 212 -1.47 0.53 -4.44
C SER A 212 -0.55 -0.25 -3.52
N ILE A 213 -0.87 -0.28 -2.23
CA ILE A 213 -0.19 -1.09 -1.23
C ILE A 213 -1.21 -1.98 -0.51
N GLU A 214 -0.86 -3.26 -0.36
CA GLU A 214 -1.62 -4.25 0.39
C GLU A 214 -0.75 -4.85 1.50
N LEU A 215 -1.35 -5.09 2.67
CA LEU A 215 -0.79 -5.96 3.70
C LEU A 215 -1.56 -7.28 3.67
N LEU A 216 -0.84 -8.40 3.56
CA LEU A 216 -1.37 -9.75 3.45
C LEU A 216 -0.80 -10.59 4.60
N HIS A 217 -1.68 -11.11 5.46
CA HIS A 217 -1.27 -11.99 6.55
C HIS A 217 -1.37 -13.47 6.13
N PRO A 218 -0.28 -14.26 6.22
CA PRO A 218 -0.30 -15.70 5.93
C PRO A 218 -1.31 -16.50 6.74
N ASP A 219 -1.64 -16.03 7.95
CA ASP A 219 -2.63 -16.63 8.85
C ASP A 219 -4.09 -16.29 8.50
N GLY A 220 -4.31 -15.52 7.42
CA GLY A 220 -5.64 -15.15 6.93
C GLY A 220 -6.31 -14.00 7.68
N ARG A 221 -5.65 -13.36 8.66
CA ARG A 221 -6.16 -12.13 9.27
C ARG A 221 -6.29 -11.02 8.23
N ASP A 222 -7.25 -10.14 8.45
CA ASP A 222 -7.45 -8.99 7.58
C ASP A 222 -6.25 -8.03 7.68
N GLY A 223 -5.69 -7.70 6.52
CA GLY A 223 -4.75 -6.60 6.38
C GLY A 223 -5.45 -5.36 5.86
N PHE A 224 -4.80 -4.62 4.97
CA PHE A 224 -5.39 -3.46 4.31
C PHE A 224 -5.10 -3.48 2.82
N GLN A 225 -5.87 -2.71 2.06
CA GLN A 225 -5.48 -2.20 0.76
C GLN A 225 -5.77 -0.71 0.69
N ILE A 226 -4.81 0.04 0.16
CA ILE A 226 -4.93 1.48 0.03
C ILE A 226 -4.10 1.96 -1.17
N ASN A 227 -4.61 2.96 -1.88
CA ASN A 227 -3.83 3.69 -2.86
C ASN A 227 -3.02 4.79 -2.15
N ALA A 228 -1.76 4.94 -2.53
CA ALA A 228 -0.81 5.81 -1.85
C ALA A 228 0.20 6.41 -2.82
N GLY A 229 0.83 7.51 -2.42
CA GLY A 229 2.06 7.98 -3.03
C GLY A 229 3.24 7.16 -2.52
N VAL A 230 4.24 6.89 -3.37
CA VAL A 230 5.49 6.23 -2.97
C VAL A 230 6.72 7.01 -3.44
N ARG A 231 7.75 7.07 -2.60
CA ARG A 231 9.08 7.62 -2.92
C ARG A 231 10.20 6.75 -2.40
N ILE A 232 11.39 6.90 -2.99
CA ILE A 232 12.61 6.39 -2.37
C ILE A 232 12.99 7.31 -1.19
N ARG A 233 13.37 6.71 -0.06
CA ARG A 233 13.75 7.44 1.15
C ARG A 233 15.14 7.05 1.65
N GLY A 234 15.77 7.97 2.38
CA GLY A 234 16.99 7.71 3.15
C GLY A 234 18.26 8.29 2.58
N GLY A 235 19.26 8.55 3.43
CA GLY A 235 20.57 9.03 2.97
C GLY A 235 21.24 8.00 2.05
N TYR A 236 21.85 6.99 2.64
CA TYR A 236 22.59 5.97 1.89
C TYR A 236 21.70 5.08 1.00
N SER A 237 20.44 4.91 1.40
CA SER A 237 19.48 4.18 0.59
C SER A 237 19.20 4.84 -0.76
N ARG A 238 19.48 6.14 -0.94
CA ARG A 238 19.28 6.83 -2.23
C ARG A 238 20.53 6.83 -3.12
N SER A 239 21.65 6.28 -2.62
CA SER A 239 22.85 6.15 -3.43
C SER A 239 22.61 5.18 -4.59
N THR A 240 23.05 5.54 -5.78
CA THR A 240 22.93 4.68 -6.99
C THR A 240 23.76 3.42 -6.91
N SER A 241 24.79 3.38 -6.05
CA SER A 241 25.55 2.15 -5.77
C SER A 241 24.80 1.17 -4.87
N ASN A 242 23.72 1.60 -4.20
CA ASN A 242 22.88 0.72 -3.40
C ASN A 242 21.74 0.15 -4.26
N PRO A 243 21.74 -1.15 -4.57
CA PRO A 243 20.76 -1.74 -5.48
C PRO A 243 19.38 -1.91 -4.84
N LYS A 244 19.29 -1.84 -3.50
CA LYS A 244 18.06 -2.09 -2.76
C LYS A 244 17.65 -0.87 -1.95
N HIS A 245 16.66 -0.17 -2.47
CA HIS A 245 16.15 1.05 -1.87
C HIS A 245 15.02 0.80 -0.87
N ALA A 246 14.92 1.69 0.13
CA ALA A 246 13.79 1.82 1.04
C ALA A 246 12.74 2.76 0.46
N PHE A 247 11.48 2.51 0.82
CA PHE A 247 10.34 3.28 0.36
C PHE A 247 9.72 4.09 1.49
N ARG A 248 9.15 5.23 1.15
CA ARG A 248 8.15 5.91 1.98
C ARG A 248 6.82 5.89 1.26
N PHE A 249 5.77 5.47 1.96
CA PHE A 249 4.40 5.56 1.51
C PHE A 249 3.73 6.78 2.13
N PHE A 250 2.97 7.52 1.32
CA PHE A 250 2.22 8.71 1.72
C PHE A 250 0.74 8.47 1.46
N PHE A 251 -0.07 8.64 2.50
CA PHE A 251 -1.51 8.55 2.40
C PHE A 251 -2.03 9.97 2.25
N ARG A 252 -2.61 10.27 1.09
CA ARG A 252 -3.06 11.63 0.72
C ARG A 252 -4.35 11.52 -0.08
N LYS A 253 -5.17 12.57 -0.01
CA LYS A 253 -6.44 12.65 -0.75
C LYS A 253 -6.24 12.56 -2.27
N ASP A 254 -5.10 13.05 -2.77
CA ASP A 254 -4.72 12.96 -4.19
C ASP A 254 -4.61 11.52 -4.71
N TYR A 255 -4.38 10.52 -3.84
CA TYR A 255 -4.36 9.10 -4.21
C TYR A 255 -5.60 8.34 -3.73
N GLY A 256 -6.51 8.98 -2.99
CA GLY A 256 -7.69 8.34 -2.42
C GLY A 256 -7.85 8.64 -0.93
N ALA A 257 -7.58 7.66 -0.08
CA ALA A 257 -7.68 7.86 1.36
C ALA A 257 -6.54 8.76 1.86
N GLY A 258 -6.89 9.78 2.65
CA GLY A 258 -5.94 10.77 3.17
C GLY A 258 -5.10 10.31 4.36
N LYS A 259 -5.41 9.12 4.90
CA LYS A 259 -4.70 8.45 5.99
C LYS A 259 -4.85 6.95 5.80
N LEU A 260 -3.87 6.18 6.21
CA LEU A 260 -4.07 4.76 6.47
C LEU A 260 -4.73 4.64 7.83
N LYS A 261 -5.94 4.07 7.89
CA LYS A 261 -6.62 3.72 9.14
C LYS A 261 -6.50 2.23 9.36
N TYR A 262 -5.43 1.83 10.05
CA TYR A 262 -5.10 0.45 10.33
C TYR A 262 -4.14 0.39 11.52
N PRO A 263 -4.41 -0.42 12.57
CA PRO A 263 -3.53 -0.57 13.73
C PRO A 263 -2.30 -1.42 13.38
N LEU A 264 -1.37 -0.85 12.60
CA LEU A 264 -0.21 -1.56 12.03
C LEU A 264 0.67 -2.22 13.09
N PHE A 265 0.68 -1.65 14.30
CA PHE A 265 1.47 -2.14 15.43
C PHE A 265 0.60 -2.73 16.55
N GLY A 266 -0.70 -2.93 16.32
CA GLY A 266 -1.65 -3.33 17.36
C GLY A 266 -1.69 -2.30 18.50
N ASP A 267 -1.99 -2.77 19.71
CA ASP A 267 -2.10 -1.93 20.92
C ASP A 267 -0.79 -1.22 21.30
N GLU A 268 0.34 -1.63 20.69
CA GLU A 268 1.63 -1.00 20.92
C GLU A 268 1.66 0.43 20.36
N GLY A 269 0.95 0.70 19.25
CA GLY A 269 1.03 1.95 18.49
C GLY A 269 -0.32 2.59 18.16
N VAL A 270 -0.29 3.67 17.38
CA VAL A 270 -1.51 4.35 16.90
C VAL A 270 -2.21 3.57 15.80
N ASP A 271 -3.47 3.92 15.54
CA ASP A 271 -4.36 3.26 14.58
C ASP A 271 -4.46 3.96 13.23
N GLU A 272 -3.84 5.14 13.07
CA GLU A 272 -3.78 5.83 11.80
C GLU A 272 -2.43 6.50 11.49
N PHE A 273 -2.12 6.60 10.19
CA PHE A 273 -0.84 7.09 9.69
C PHE A 273 -1.02 8.00 8.48
N ASP A 274 -0.28 9.11 8.44
CA ASP A 274 -0.13 9.94 7.22
C ASP A 274 0.96 9.39 6.29
N ASN A 275 1.95 8.71 6.87
CA ASN A 275 3.02 8.06 6.13
C ASN A 275 3.63 6.92 6.94
N ILE A 276 4.20 5.94 6.23
CA ILE A 276 4.97 4.84 6.81
C ILE A 276 6.21 4.62 5.94
N ASP A 277 7.36 4.43 6.59
CA ASP A 277 8.57 3.98 5.90
C ASP A 277 8.58 2.44 5.84
N LEU A 278 8.95 1.92 4.68
CA LEU A 278 9.32 0.52 4.48
C LEU A 278 10.82 0.45 4.15
N ARG A 279 11.62 0.25 5.19
CA ARG A 279 13.08 0.23 5.13
C ARG A 279 13.64 -1.17 4.86
N THR A 280 14.91 -1.21 4.47
CA THR A 280 15.73 -2.42 4.31
C THR A 280 17.08 -2.20 4.99
N SER A 281 17.89 -3.22 5.21
CA SER A 281 19.33 -3.04 5.49
C SER A 281 20.01 -2.31 4.33
N GLN A 282 20.83 -1.31 4.63
CA GLN A 282 21.69 -0.60 3.67
C GLN A 282 23.16 -0.89 3.93
N ASN A 283 23.81 -0.17 4.86
CA ASN A 283 25.21 -0.43 5.22
C ASN A 283 25.34 -1.82 5.85
N ASN A 284 26.48 -2.49 5.64
CA ASN A 284 26.73 -3.83 6.17
C ASN A 284 25.65 -4.82 5.70
N SER A 285 25.30 -4.79 4.41
CA SER A 285 24.21 -5.61 3.86
C SER A 285 24.65 -6.39 2.64
N TRP A 286 24.09 -7.59 2.50
CA TRP A 286 24.37 -8.43 1.33
C TRP A 286 24.00 -7.74 0.02
N SER A 287 22.93 -6.94 0.02
CA SER A 287 22.50 -6.21 -1.16
C SER A 287 23.50 -5.13 -1.58
N PHE A 288 24.16 -4.43 -0.65
CA PHE A 288 25.02 -3.32 -1.01
C PHE A 288 26.48 -3.73 -1.21
N ASP A 289 27.14 -4.19 -0.14
CA ASP A 289 28.59 -4.44 -0.09
C ASP A 289 28.94 -5.92 0.12
N GLY A 290 27.94 -6.81 0.04
CA GLY A 290 28.15 -8.24 0.25
C GLY A 290 28.60 -8.59 1.67
N ALA A 291 28.38 -7.70 2.64
CA ALA A 291 29.02 -7.83 3.94
C ALA A 291 28.53 -9.06 4.72
N ALA A 292 29.48 -9.87 5.19
CA ALA A 292 29.23 -11.09 5.98
C ALA A 292 28.53 -10.82 7.32
N ASN A 293 28.55 -9.58 7.79
CA ASN A 293 27.93 -9.15 9.03
C ASN A 293 26.47 -8.69 8.86
N ASN A 294 25.80 -8.88 7.71
CA ASN A 294 24.39 -8.50 7.58
C ASN A 294 23.49 -9.32 8.51
N THR A 295 22.93 -8.68 9.54
CA THR A 295 22.01 -9.36 10.48
C THR A 295 20.54 -9.01 10.25
N MET A 296 20.26 -7.99 9.42
CA MET A 296 18.92 -7.39 9.25
C MET A 296 18.19 -6.96 10.55
N ASN A 297 18.86 -6.97 11.70
CA ASN A 297 18.24 -6.74 13.01
C ASN A 297 18.80 -5.52 13.76
N ARG A 298 20.00 -5.02 13.46
CA ARG A 298 20.66 -3.95 14.25
C ARG A 298 19.75 -2.77 14.57
N ASP A 299 19.03 -2.31 13.57
CA ASP A 299 18.18 -1.12 13.63
C ASP A 299 16.91 -1.38 14.47
N VAL A 300 16.23 -2.51 14.25
CA VAL A 300 15.05 -2.92 15.02
C VAL A 300 15.44 -3.21 16.47
N PHE A 301 16.49 -4.00 16.68
CA PHE A 301 17.04 -4.29 18.01
C PHE A 301 17.36 -3.00 18.79
N SER A 302 17.96 -1.99 18.16
CA SER A 302 18.30 -0.74 18.85
C SER A 302 17.04 0.03 19.27
N ARG A 303 16.00 0.06 18.44
CA ARG A 303 14.72 0.71 18.77
C ARG A 303 13.94 -0.04 19.86
N ASP A 304 13.94 -1.36 19.79
CA ASP A 304 13.28 -2.18 20.79
C ASP A 304 14.01 -2.10 22.14
N CYS A 305 15.34 -2.03 22.15
CA CYS A 305 16.11 -1.72 23.37
C CYS A 305 15.74 -0.33 23.93
N GLN A 306 15.53 0.67 23.07
CA GLN A 306 15.07 2.00 23.49
C GLN A 306 13.69 1.93 24.15
N ARG A 307 12.75 1.16 23.59
CA ARG A 307 11.45 0.85 24.22
C ARG A 307 11.63 0.19 25.59
N ASP A 308 12.47 -0.84 25.67
CA ASP A 308 12.63 -1.64 26.89
C ASP A 308 13.28 -0.84 28.04
N MET A 309 13.99 0.24 27.71
CA MET A 309 14.47 1.24 28.67
C MET A 309 13.42 2.30 29.05
N GLY A 310 12.17 2.13 28.62
CA GLY A 310 11.06 3.05 28.90
C GLY A 310 11.14 4.38 28.14
N GLN A 311 11.90 4.45 27.05
CA GLN A 311 12.02 5.68 26.24
C GLN A 311 11.03 5.67 25.07
N PRO A 312 10.57 6.83 24.59
CA PRO A 312 9.82 6.89 23.34
C PRO A 312 10.64 6.34 22.18
N TYR A 313 10.00 5.62 21.26
CA TYR A 313 10.66 4.89 20.18
C TYR A 313 9.71 4.76 18.98
N THR A 314 10.24 4.39 17.83
CA THR A 314 9.46 4.09 16.63
C THR A 314 9.31 2.59 16.45
N ARG A 315 8.13 2.14 16.05
CA ARG A 315 7.83 0.71 15.93
C ARG A 315 8.25 0.17 14.57
N SER A 316 8.56 -1.12 14.58
CA SER A 316 8.93 -1.88 13.39
C SER A 316 8.28 -3.26 13.38
N ARG A 317 8.01 -3.75 12.17
CA ARG A 317 7.61 -5.12 11.88
C ARG A 317 8.33 -5.57 10.62
N TYR A 318 8.63 -6.87 10.51
CA TYR A 318 9.27 -7.46 9.33
C TYR A 318 8.23 -7.85 8.30
N TYR A 319 8.55 -7.63 7.03
CA TYR A 319 7.69 -7.97 5.90
C TYR A 319 8.48 -8.57 4.76
N HIS A 320 7.89 -9.51 4.03
CA HIS A 320 8.27 -9.78 2.65
C HIS A 320 7.67 -8.71 1.75
N LEU A 321 8.45 -8.10 0.85
CA LEU A 321 7.94 -7.16 -0.16
C LEU A 321 7.81 -7.84 -1.52
N TYR A 322 6.69 -7.58 -2.19
CA TYR A 322 6.47 -7.89 -3.60
C TYR A 322 6.19 -6.60 -4.37
N ILE A 323 6.78 -6.47 -5.57
CA ILE A 323 6.56 -5.36 -6.49
C ILE A 323 5.95 -5.93 -7.77
N ASN A 324 4.71 -5.55 -8.09
CA ASN A 324 3.95 -6.14 -9.20
C ASN A 324 3.98 -7.68 -9.21
N GLY A 325 3.92 -8.28 -8.02
CA GLY A 325 3.97 -9.73 -7.83
C GLY A 325 5.38 -10.35 -7.83
N THR A 326 6.43 -9.61 -8.17
CA THR A 326 7.83 -10.07 -8.09
C THR A 326 8.36 -9.90 -6.68
N TYR A 327 8.96 -10.93 -6.09
CA TYR A 327 9.55 -10.82 -4.76
C TYR A 327 10.77 -9.90 -4.74
N TRP A 328 10.83 -9.03 -3.73
CA TRP A 328 11.82 -7.96 -3.62
C TRP A 328 12.66 -8.02 -2.32
N GLY A 329 12.44 -9.04 -1.50
CA GLY A 329 13.23 -9.28 -0.28
C GLY A 329 12.52 -8.88 1.00
N VAL A 330 13.24 -9.03 2.12
CA VAL A 330 12.77 -8.66 3.45
C VAL A 330 12.93 -7.16 3.68
N TYR A 331 11.89 -6.52 4.20
CA TYR A 331 11.82 -5.12 4.60
C TYR A 331 11.33 -5.02 6.05
N GLN A 332 11.44 -3.83 6.63
CA GLN A 332 10.89 -3.51 7.94
C GLN A 332 10.08 -2.22 7.87
N SER A 333 8.91 -2.17 8.51
CA SER A 333 8.27 -0.87 8.74
C SER A 333 9.11 -0.04 9.69
N GLN A 334 8.98 1.28 9.55
CA GLN A 334 9.53 2.23 10.49
C GLN A 334 8.56 3.41 10.57
N GLU A 335 8.08 3.70 11.78
CA GLU A 335 7.43 4.97 12.03
C GLU A 335 8.43 6.12 11.89
N ARG A 336 7.94 7.26 11.44
CA ARG A 336 8.77 8.42 11.20
C ARG A 336 8.67 9.39 12.37
N SER A 337 9.75 9.54 13.14
CA SER A 337 9.85 10.52 14.23
C SER A 337 9.88 11.95 13.70
N GLU A 338 8.73 12.45 13.29
CA GLU A 338 8.47 13.83 12.89
C GLU A 338 7.38 14.44 13.77
N ALA A 339 7.05 15.71 13.50
CA ALA A 339 5.98 16.43 14.16
C ALA A 339 4.66 15.65 14.26
N SER A 340 4.23 15.00 13.18
CA SER A 340 3.00 14.18 13.20
C SER A 340 3.09 12.97 14.13
N PHE A 341 4.27 12.34 14.25
CA PHE A 341 4.50 11.29 15.24
C PHE A 341 4.46 11.84 16.67
N GLY A 342 5.04 13.03 16.88
CA GLY A 342 4.97 13.72 18.16
C GLY A 342 3.53 13.95 18.60
N ALA A 343 2.71 14.56 17.73
CA ALA A 343 1.29 14.78 17.96
C ALA A 343 0.53 13.48 18.24
N SER A 344 0.79 12.44 17.44
CA SER A 344 0.09 11.15 17.54
C SER A 344 0.37 10.40 18.85
N TYR A 345 1.57 10.54 19.43
CA TYR A 345 1.99 9.78 20.61
C TYR A 345 2.06 10.58 21.90
N PHE A 346 2.24 11.90 21.82
CA PHE A 346 2.41 12.78 22.98
C PHE A 346 1.29 13.84 23.10
N GLY A 347 0.37 13.90 22.14
CA GLY A 347 -0.76 14.85 22.10
C GLY A 347 -0.37 16.20 21.49
N GLY A 348 -1.30 17.16 21.47
CA GLY A 348 -1.09 18.46 20.83
C GLY A 348 -1.17 18.39 19.30
N GLU A 349 -0.74 19.47 18.64
CA GLU A 349 -0.75 19.61 17.18
C GLU A 349 0.66 19.41 16.61
N PRO A 350 0.81 19.05 15.32
CA PRO A 350 2.13 18.91 14.70
C PRO A 350 3.01 20.16 14.86
N GLU A 351 2.42 21.36 14.87
CA GLU A 351 3.13 22.64 15.05
C GLU A 351 3.78 22.79 16.44
N ASP A 352 3.39 21.98 17.42
CA ASP A 352 3.98 21.97 18.77
C ASP A 352 5.33 21.21 18.82
N TYR A 353 5.72 20.54 17.74
CA TYR A 353 6.88 19.65 17.69
C TYR A 353 7.93 20.05 16.67
N ASP A 354 9.17 20.24 17.13
CA ASP A 354 10.35 20.39 16.28
C ASP A 354 10.99 19.03 15.95
N ALA A 355 11.10 18.71 14.65
CA ALA A 355 11.82 17.52 14.17
C ALA A 355 13.20 17.91 13.62
N ILE A 356 14.26 17.72 14.42
CA ILE A 356 15.64 18.04 14.02
C ILE A 356 16.14 17.00 13.00
N LYS A 357 16.63 17.48 11.85
CA LYS A 357 17.15 16.66 10.76
C LYS A 357 18.57 17.09 10.39
N ALA A 358 19.36 16.13 9.90
CA ALA A 358 20.71 16.40 9.38
C ALA A 358 20.69 17.25 8.09
N SER A 359 19.54 17.40 7.42
CA SER A 359 19.35 18.24 6.23
C SER A 359 17.87 18.64 6.10
N ALA A 360 17.60 19.73 5.37
CA ALA A 360 16.23 20.19 5.12
C ALA A 360 15.39 19.12 4.39
N ASP A 361 14.09 19.06 4.72
CA ASP A 361 13.11 18.23 4.04
C ASP A 361 12.33 19.06 3.02
N ILE A 362 12.10 18.52 1.83
CA ILE A 362 11.40 19.24 0.74
C ILE A 362 10.05 18.61 0.41
N GLY A 363 9.34 18.23 1.48
CA GLY A 363 8.03 17.58 1.44
C GLY A 363 8.14 16.10 1.27
#